data_AF-A0A924LYR6-F1
#
_entry.id   AF-A0A924LYR6-F1
#
_cell.length_a   1.000
_cell.length_b   1.000
_cell.length_c   1.000
_cell.angle_alpha   90.00
_cell.angle_beta   90.00
_cell.angle_gamma   90.00
#
_symmetry.space_group_name_H-M   'P 1'
#
loop_
_entity.id
_entity.type
_entity.pdbx_description
1 polymer ?
#
loop_
_entity_poly.entity_id
_entity_poly.type
_entity_poly.pdbx_seq_one_letter_code
_entity_poly.pdbx_strand_id
1 'polypeptide(L)'
;MAPLADATASSVLTVATNNTTGYNLTATDASDTIGMVHANLINTVLDWTGTPAAPTTWAAGVSGFFGLTVLSATGGKDTSRWGIGTTPTDYVNNKYVGLRSTTTTLYNRNTYSAPADTITTSYRINVVSAQLSGIYSTSITYTATANP
;
A
#
# COMPACT_ATOMS: atom_id res chain seq x y z
N MET A 1 7.58 -14.68 -10.32
CA MET A 1 7.92 -14.71 -8.88
C MET A 1 8.08 -16.15 -8.48
N ALA A 2 9.19 -16.52 -7.85
CA ALA A 2 9.33 -17.84 -7.25
C ALA A 2 8.53 -17.89 -5.94
N PRO A 3 7.88 -19.00 -5.59
CA PRO A 3 7.24 -19.13 -4.28
C PRO A 3 8.22 -18.89 -3.13
N LEU A 4 7.73 -18.42 -1.99
CA LEU A 4 8.52 -18.10 -0.79
C LEU A 4 9.54 -16.95 -0.93
N ALA A 5 9.58 -16.28 -2.08
CA ALA A 5 10.40 -15.09 -2.28
C ALA A 5 9.55 -13.82 -2.18
N ASP A 6 10.05 -12.84 -1.41
CA ASP A 6 9.49 -11.50 -1.38
C ASP A 6 9.66 -10.84 -2.76
N ALA A 7 8.58 -10.27 -3.27
CA ALA A 7 8.59 -9.39 -4.42
C ALA A 7 7.97 -8.05 -4.07
N THR A 8 8.52 -6.98 -4.62
CA THR A 8 8.08 -5.61 -4.34
C THR A 8 7.94 -4.81 -5.62
N ALA A 9 6.99 -3.89 -5.63
CA ALA A 9 6.81 -2.88 -6.68
C ALA A 9 6.45 -1.54 -6.02
N SER A 10 6.50 -0.45 -6.77
CA SER A 10 6.17 0.89 -6.25
C SER A 10 5.42 1.72 -7.26
N SER A 11 4.61 2.65 -6.76
CA SER A 11 3.93 3.67 -7.55
C SER A 11 4.30 5.05 -7.05
N VAL A 12 4.42 6.00 -7.98
CA VAL A 12 4.60 7.42 -7.69
C VAL A 12 3.31 8.13 -8.04
N LEU A 13 2.64 8.66 -7.02
CA LEU A 13 1.39 9.39 -7.13
C LEU A 13 1.70 10.89 -7.11
N THR A 14 1.18 11.62 -8.08
CA THR A 14 1.31 13.07 -8.16
C THR A 14 -0.06 13.71 -7.91
N VAL A 15 -0.13 14.62 -6.94
CA VAL A 15 -1.36 15.38 -6.63
C VAL A 15 -1.08 16.86 -6.83
N ALA A 16 -1.80 17.48 -7.75
CA ALA A 16 -1.84 18.92 -7.91
C ALA A 16 -3.21 19.43 -7.45
N THR A 17 -3.21 20.38 -6.52
CA THR A 17 -4.42 21.01 -5.99
C THR A 17 -4.15 22.47 -5.70
N ASN A 18 -5.14 23.34 -5.88
CA ASN A 18 -5.09 24.73 -5.46
C ASN A 18 -5.79 24.96 -4.10
N ASN A 19 -6.27 23.90 -3.44
CA ASN A 19 -6.91 24.01 -2.15
C ASN A 19 -5.87 24.37 -1.08
N THR A 20 -6.09 25.51 -0.41
CA THR A 20 -5.22 26.04 0.64
C THR A 20 -5.20 25.17 1.90
N THR A 21 -6.28 24.42 2.18
CA THR A 21 -6.36 23.49 3.31
C THR A 21 -5.80 22.10 2.98
N GLY A 22 -5.37 21.88 1.74
CA GLY A 22 -4.72 20.65 1.28
C GLY A 22 -5.70 19.56 0.86
N TYR A 23 -5.35 18.29 1.12
CA TYR A 23 -6.12 17.12 0.67
C TYR A 23 -5.84 15.87 1.52
N ASN A 24 -6.78 14.91 1.45
CA ASN A 24 -6.59 13.54 1.90
C ASN A 24 -6.38 12.63 0.69
N LEU A 25 -5.29 11.87 0.69
CA LEU A 25 -5.07 10.76 -0.24
C LEU A 25 -5.48 9.45 0.42
N THR A 26 -6.34 8.72 -0.27
CA THR A 26 -6.84 7.43 0.19
C THR A 26 -6.61 6.36 -0.88
N ALA A 27 -6.64 5.11 -0.46
CA ALA A 27 -6.64 3.96 -1.34
C ALA A 27 -7.70 2.94 -0.94
N THR A 28 -8.24 2.25 -1.93
CA THR A 28 -9.12 1.09 -1.76
C THR A 28 -8.74 0.00 -2.75
N ASP A 29 -9.15 -1.22 -2.46
CA ASP A 29 -9.21 -2.31 -3.44
C ASP A 29 -10.61 -2.96 -3.41
N ALA A 30 -10.75 -4.16 -3.97
CA ALA A 30 -12.05 -4.80 -4.13
C ALA A 30 -12.50 -5.62 -2.91
N SER A 31 -11.66 -5.82 -1.88
CA SER A 31 -11.92 -6.78 -0.80
C SER A 31 -11.43 -6.29 0.54
N ASP A 32 -11.98 -6.81 1.64
CA ASP A 32 -11.45 -6.55 2.98
C ASP A 32 -10.47 -7.63 3.47
N THR A 33 -10.29 -8.70 2.68
CA THR A 33 -9.51 -9.88 3.06
C THR A 33 -8.65 -10.46 1.94
N ILE A 34 -8.95 -10.14 0.68
CA ILE A 34 -8.28 -10.68 -0.50
C ILE A 34 -7.46 -9.59 -1.17
N GLY A 35 -6.14 -9.67 -0.99
CA GLY A 35 -5.21 -8.75 -1.63
C GLY A 35 -5.04 -9.02 -3.13
N MET A 36 -5.07 -10.28 -3.58
CA MET A 36 -5.02 -10.62 -5.02
C MET A 36 -5.82 -11.88 -5.37
N VAL A 37 -6.36 -11.93 -6.58
CA VAL A 37 -7.17 -13.05 -7.11
C VAL A 37 -6.49 -13.68 -8.31
N HIS A 38 -6.43 -15.01 -8.35
CA HIS A 38 -5.93 -15.77 -9.49
C HIS A 38 -6.86 -15.65 -10.69
N ALA A 39 -6.33 -15.83 -11.90
CA ALA A 39 -7.13 -15.83 -13.14
C ALA A 39 -8.27 -16.88 -13.16
N ASN A 40 -8.22 -17.92 -12.31
CA ASN A 40 -9.32 -18.89 -12.17
C ASN A 40 -10.44 -18.44 -11.21
N LEU A 41 -10.31 -17.25 -10.59
CA LEU A 41 -11.27 -16.64 -9.66
C LEU A 41 -11.52 -17.40 -8.35
N ILE A 42 -10.76 -18.46 -8.07
CA ILE A 42 -10.93 -19.31 -6.88
C ILE A 42 -9.75 -19.15 -5.92
N ASN A 43 -8.53 -19.20 -6.47
CA ASN A 43 -7.34 -19.09 -5.65
C ASN A 43 -7.02 -17.62 -5.38
N THR A 44 -6.64 -17.32 -4.15
CA THR A 44 -6.39 -15.95 -3.71
C THR A 44 -5.06 -15.85 -2.97
N VAL A 45 -4.58 -14.63 -2.84
CA VAL A 45 -3.54 -14.23 -1.89
C VAL A 45 -4.21 -13.28 -0.91
N LEU A 46 -4.04 -13.52 0.38
CA LEU A 46 -4.71 -12.74 1.42
C LEU A 46 -4.08 -11.36 1.56
N ASP A 47 -4.85 -10.43 2.09
CA ASP A 47 -4.32 -9.16 2.56
C ASP A 47 -3.38 -9.35 3.76
N TRP A 48 -2.34 -8.53 3.80
CA TRP A 48 -1.48 -8.42 4.97
C TRP A 48 -2.31 -8.07 6.21
N THR A 49 -1.92 -8.63 7.36
CA THR A 49 -2.71 -8.56 8.59
C THR A 49 -2.72 -7.17 9.25
N GLY A 50 -1.75 -6.30 8.91
CA GLY A 50 -1.75 -4.91 9.33
C GLY A 50 -2.99 -4.17 8.81
N THR A 51 -3.55 -3.26 9.63
CA THR A 51 -4.78 -2.53 9.27
C THR A 51 -4.48 -1.08 8.95
N PRO A 52 -5.38 -0.36 8.26
CA PRO A 52 -5.25 1.08 8.08
C PRO A 52 -4.95 1.84 9.38
N ALA A 53 -5.64 1.51 10.48
CA ALA A 53 -5.43 2.17 11.78
C ALA A 53 -4.12 1.77 12.46
N ALA A 54 -3.67 0.52 12.24
CA ALA A 54 -2.45 -0.02 12.84
C ALA A 54 -1.69 -0.86 11.80
N PRO A 55 -0.89 -0.22 10.92
CA PRO A 55 0.03 -0.94 10.05
C PRO A 55 1.09 -1.66 10.87
N THR A 56 1.53 -2.82 10.39
CA THR A 56 2.47 -3.68 11.12
C THR A 56 3.70 -3.99 10.28
N THR A 57 4.84 -4.21 10.94
CA THR A 57 6.05 -4.69 10.26
C THR A 57 5.78 -6.07 9.68
N TRP A 58 6.15 -6.26 8.42
CA TRP A 58 6.09 -7.55 7.73
C TRP A 58 7.52 -8.11 7.67
N ALA A 59 7.84 -9.11 8.49
CA ALA A 59 9.17 -9.73 8.47
C ALA A 59 9.46 -10.41 7.12
N ALA A 60 10.73 -10.45 6.71
CA ALA A 60 11.18 -11.15 5.51
C ALA A 60 10.79 -12.64 5.55
N GLY A 61 10.39 -13.21 4.40
CA GLY A 61 10.03 -14.63 4.29
C GLY A 61 8.66 -15.04 4.85
N VAL A 62 7.94 -14.14 5.52
CA VAL A 62 6.52 -14.40 5.89
C VAL A 62 5.69 -14.38 4.61
N SER A 63 5.13 -15.53 4.25
CA SER A 63 4.40 -15.76 3.00
C SER A 63 2.89 -15.85 3.19
N GLY A 64 2.14 -15.79 2.09
CA GLY A 64 0.69 -15.88 2.02
C GLY A 64 -0.04 -14.55 1.84
N PHE A 65 0.70 -13.45 1.66
CA PHE A 65 0.12 -12.11 1.77
C PHE A 65 0.50 -11.17 0.62
N PHE A 66 -0.34 -10.15 0.45
CA PHE A 66 -0.13 -8.95 -0.34
C PHE A 66 -0.41 -7.72 0.54
N GLY A 67 0.34 -6.63 0.38
CA GLY A 67 0.11 -5.43 1.18
C GLY A 67 0.81 -4.18 0.66
N LEU A 68 0.45 -3.04 1.25
CA LEU A 68 0.88 -1.70 0.85
C LEU A 68 1.55 -0.95 2.00
N THR A 69 2.55 -0.12 1.68
CA THR A 69 3.13 0.88 2.58
C THR A 69 3.36 2.22 1.86
N VAL A 70 3.54 3.30 2.62
CA VAL A 70 3.97 4.61 2.12
C VAL A 70 5.46 4.79 2.40
N LEU A 71 6.26 4.91 1.33
CA LEU A 71 7.72 5.08 1.42
C LEU A 71 8.11 6.53 1.65
N SER A 72 7.42 7.46 0.98
CA SER A 72 7.68 8.90 1.09
C SER A 72 6.44 9.71 0.69
N ALA A 73 6.39 10.96 1.16
CA ALA A 73 5.41 11.95 0.74
C ALA A 73 6.06 13.34 0.80
N THR A 74 5.69 14.26 -0.10
CA THR A 74 6.06 15.68 0.03
C THR A 74 5.62 16.21 1.40
N GLY A 75 6.45 17.00 2.07
CA GLY A 75 6.17 17.44 3.43
C GLY A 75 6.36 16.37 4.51
N GLY A 76 6.83 15.17 4.14
CA GLY A 76 7.11 14.07 5.06
C GLY A 76 5.96 13.06 5.15
N LYS A 77 6.31 11.79 5.38
CA LYS A 77 5.35 10.73 5.70
C LYS A 77 5.15 10.62 7.21
N ASP A 78 4.03 10.05 7.62
CA ASP A 78 3.82 9.63 9.01
C ASP A 78 4.69 8.40 9.33
N THR A 79 5.84 8.63 9.95
CA THR A 79 6.79 7.58 10.33
C THR A 79 6.33 6.72 11.51
N SER A 80 5.39 7.22 12.31
CA SER A 80 4.80 6.43 13.40
C SER A 80 3.91 5.31 12.83
N ARG A 81 3.16 5.66 11.77
CA ARG A 81 2.22 4.77 11.09
C ARG A 81 2.87 3.89 10.03
N TRP A 82 3.66 4.46 9.12
CA TRP A 82 4.25 3.73 7.98
C TRP A 82 5.67 3.24 8.25
N GLY A 83 6.25 3.61 9.39
CA GLY A 83 7.62 3.30 9.75
C GLY A 83 8.64 4.25 9.09
N ILE A 84 9.92 4.08 9.43
CA ILE A 84 11.02 4.96 9.01
C ILE A 84 11.73 4.51 7.73
N GLY A 85 11.46 3.27 7.25
CA GLY A 85 12.12 2.74 6.06
C GLY A 85 11.79 3.54 4.80
N THR A 86 12.72 3.64 3.85
CA THR A 86 12.55 4.49 2.64
C THR A 86 12.63 3.69 1.34
N THR A 87 13.01 2.43 1.41
CA THR A 87 13.13 1.52 0.27
C THR A 87 12.13 0.37 0.37
N PRO A 88 11.59 -0.14 -0.76
CA PRO A 88 10.63 -1.27 -0.76
C PRO A 88 11.08 -2.51 0.01
N THR A 89 12.39 -2.75 0.07
CA THR A 89 13.02 -3.95 0.66
C THR A 89 13.43 -3.77 2.12
N ASP A 90 13.12 -2.64 2.75
CA ASP A 90 13.37 -2.44 4.18
C ASP A 90 12.27 -3.13 5.01
N TYR A 91 12.40 -4.45 5.15
CA TYR A 91 11.43 -5.30 5.85
C TYR A 91 11.45 -5.15 7.37
N VAL A 92 12.39 -4.37 7.91
CA VAL A 92 12.50 -4.10 9.34
C VAL A 92 11.75 -2.82 9.69
N ASN A 93 11.96 -1.76 8.89
CA ASN A 93 11.48 -0.43 9.24
C ASN A 93 10.23 0.01 8.49
N ASN A 94 9.79 -0.69 7.45
CA ASN A 94 8.49 -0.41 6.81
C ASN A 94 7.36 -1.11 7.56
N LYS A 95 6.23 -0.42 7.68
CA LYS A 95 4.96 -1.00 8.17
C LYS A 95 3.96 -1.08 7.03
N TYR A 96 3.32 -2.23 6.88
CA TYR A 96 2.41 -2.55 5.79
C TYR A 96 0.97 -2.68 6.30
N VAL A 97 0.04 -2.47 5.39
CA VAL A 97 -1.39 -2.77 5.57
C VAL A 97 -1.88 -3.70 4.49
N GLY A 98 -2.85 -4.53 4.83
CA GLY A 98 -3.82 -5.05 3.87
C GLY A 98 -4.76 -3.91 3.46
N LEU A 99 -5.06 -3.83 2.16
CA LEU A 99 -6.05 -2.85 1.70
C LEU A 99 -7.46 -3.33 2.06
N ARG A 100 -8.42 -2.45 1.86
CA ARG A 100 -9.83 -2.67 2.21
C ARG A 100 -10.68 -2.17 1.06
N SER A 101 -11.88 -2.74 0.97
CA SER A 101 -12.97 -2.21 0.13
C SER A 101 -13.45 -0.84 0.61
N THR A 102 -13.16 -0.52 1.87
CA THR A 102 -13.38 0.79 2.49
C THR A 102 -12.12 1.64 2.51
N THR A 103 -12.31 2.95 2.61
CA THR A 103 -11.27 3.96 2.47
C THR A 103 -10.11 3.76 3.44
N THR A 104 -8.91 3.53 2.90
CA THR A 104 -7.64 3.55 3.65
C THR A 104 -6.92 4.88 3.43
N THR A 105 -6.90 5.77 4.42
CA THR A 105 -6.12 7.01 4.31
C THR A 105 -4.64 6.71 4.26
N LEU A 106 -3.95 7.12 3.20
CA LEU A 106 -2.51 6.94 3.02
C LEU A 106 -1.73 8.15 3.52
N TYR A 107 -2.22 9.34 3.16
CA TYR A 107 -1.54 10.59 3.43
C TYR A 107 -2.57 11.71 3.63
N ASN A 108 -2.33 12.56 4.63
CA ASN A 108 -3.08 13.80 4.82
C ASN A 108 -2.11 14.96 4.69
N ARG A 109 -2.38 15.83 3.71
CA ARG A 109 -1.72 17.11 3.54
C ARG A 109 -2.64 18.20 4.07
N ASN A 110 -2.24 18.88 5.16
CA ASN A 110 -3.01 19.96 5.77
C ASN A 110 -2.64 21.36 5.26
N THR A 111 -1.87 21.47 4.18
CA THR A 111 -1.38 22.74 3.63
C THR A 111 -1.24 22.66 2.11
N TYR A 112 -1.35 23.79 1.43
CA TYR A 112 -1.01 23.89 0.02
C TYR A 112 0.49 23.69 -0.24
N SER A 113 0.82 23.13 -1.40
CA SER A 113 2.18 22.91 -1.89
C SER A 113 2.20 23.10 -3.41
N ALA A 114 3.12 23.92 -3.91
CA ALA A 114 3.32 24.16 -5.34
C ALA A 114 4.63 23.51 -5.81
N PRO A 115 4.72 22.97 -7.04
CA PRO A 115 3.65 22.86 -8.04
C PRO A 115 2.78 21.60 -7.90
N ALA A 116 3.27 20.57 -7.22
CA ALA A 116 2.55 19.33 -6.94
C ALA A 116 3.20 18.58 -5.77
N ASP A 117 2.41 17.78 -5.08
CA ASP A 117 2.90 16.84 -4.08
C ASP A 117 3.13 15.47 -4.71
N THR A 118 4.19 14.80 -4.26
CA THR A 118 4.55 13.45 -4.68
C THR A 118 4.44 12.50 -3.49
N ILE A 119 3.80 11.36 -3.70
CA ILE A 119 3.67 10.29 -2.71
C ILE A 119 4.14 9.00 -3.35
N THR A 120 5.11 8.33 -2.72
CA THR A 120 5.58 7.02 -3.19
C THR A 120 4.98 5.93 -2.31
N THR A 121 4.21 5.03 -2.91
CA THR A 121 3.72 3.81 -2.27
C THR A 121 4.55 2.62 -2.72
N SER A 122 4.64 1.61 -1.87
CA SER A 122 5.22 0.32 -2.23
C SER A 122 4.26 -0.80 -1.92
N TYR A 123 4.23 -1.78 -2.80
CA TYR A 123 3.51 -3.03 -2.64
C TYR A 123 4.51 -4.14 -2.35
N ARG A 124 4.09 -5.10 -1.55
CA ARG A 124 4.85 -6.32 -1.28
C ARG A 124 3.94 -7.53 -1.41
N ILE A 125 4.49 -8.58 -1.97
CA ILE A 125 3.87 -9.90 -2.03
C ILE A 125 4.89 -10.97 -1.70
N ASN A 126 4.45 -11.99 -0.97
CA ASN A 126 5.17 -13.25 -0.82
C ASN A 126 4.13 -14.36 -0.79
N VAL A 127 4.18 -15.29 -1.74
CA VAL A 127 3.18 -16.36 -1.87
C VAL A 127 3.69 -17.66 -1.25
N VAL A 128 2.77 -18.45 -0.71
CA VAL A 128 3.07 -19.77 -0.16
C VAL A 128 3.52 -20.75 -1.25
N SER A 129 4.27 -21.78 -0.89
CA SER A 129 4.72 -22.82 -1.84
C SER A 129 3.58 -23.60 -2.50
N ALA A 130 2.44 -23.70 -1.82
CA ALA A 130 1.23 -24.36 -2.35
C ALA A 130 0.41 -23.47 -3.30
N GLN A 131 0.81 -22.21 -3.52
CA GLN A 131 0.09 -21.31 -4.40
C GLN A 131 0.16 -21.81 -5.85
N LEU A 132 -0.99 -21.86 -6.55
CA LEU A 132 -1.01 -22.25 -7.96
C LEU A 132 -0.15 -21.31 -8.80
N SER A 133 0.55 -21.87 -9.78
CA SER A 133 1.22 -21.08 -10.81
C SER A 133 0.21 -20.36 -11.69
N GLY A 134 0.46 -19.09 -12.00
CA GLY A 134 -0.36 -18.32 -12.92
C GLY A 134 -0.37 -16.84 -12.58
N ILE A 135 -1.36 -16.14 -13.11
CA ILE A 135 -1.52 -14.70 -12.93
C ILE A 135 -2.45 -14.47 -11.74
N TYR A 136 -1.96 -13.68 -10.78
CA TYR A 136 -2.76 -13.08 -9.73
C TYR A 136 -2.82 -11.59 -9.99
N SER A 137 -4.00 -11.00 -9.81
CA SER A 137 -4.22 -9.58 -10.05
C SER A 137 -5.09 -8.96 -8.98
N THR A 138 -4.91 -7.67 -8.78
CA THR A 138 -5.79 -6.80 -8.00
C THR A 138 -5.76 -5.40 -8.61
N SER A 139 -6.76 -4.59 -8.29
CA SER A 139 -6.84 -3.19 -8.71
C SER A 139 -6.90 -2.32 -7.47
N ILE A 140 -5.96 -1.38 -7.38
CA ILE A 140 -5.91 -0.40 -6.29
C ILE A 140 -6.34 0.94 -6.85
N THR A 141 -7.36 1.54 -6.24
CA THR A 141 -7.88 2.86 -6.61
C THR A 141 -7.36 3.89 -5.63
N TYR A 142 -6.78 4.97 -6.14
CA TYR A 142 -6.31 6.11 -5.36
C TYR A 142 -7.23 7.31 -5.54
N THR A 143 -7.64 7.93 -4.44
CA THR A 143 -8.52 9.10 -4.46
C THR A 143 -7.91 10.23 -3.65
N ALA A 144 -7.76 11.40 -4.27
CA ALA A 144 -7.40 12.63 -3.58
C ALA A 144 -8.64 13.50 -3.39
N THR A 145 -9.02 13.76 -2.15
CA THR A 145 -10.17 14.60 -1.79
C THR A 145 -9.68 15.88 -1.14
N ALA A 146 -10.10 17.03 -1.65
CA ALA A 146 -9.77 18.32 -1.07
C ALA A 146 -10.30 18.39 0.38
N ASN A 147 -9.50 18.97 1.28
CA ASN A 147 -9.94 19.21 2.65
C ASN A 147 -11.02 20.31 2.68
N PRO A 148 -11.91 20.31 3.69
CA PRO A 148 -12.90 21.37 3.85
C PRO A 148 -12.26 22.75 4.10
#